data_AF-A0A158DJU5-F1
#
_entry.id   AF-A0A158DJU5-F1
#
_cell.length_a   1.000
_cell.length_b   1.000
_cell.length_c   1.000
_cell.angle_alpha   90.00
_cell.angle_beta   90.00
_cell.angle_gamma   90.00
#
_symmetry.space_group_name_H-M   'P 1'
#
loop_
_entity.id
_entity.type
_entity.pdbx_description
1 polymer ?
#
loop_
_entity_poly.entity_id
_entity_poly.type
_entity_poly.pdbx_seq_one_letter_code
_entity_poly.pdbx_strand_id
1 'polypeptide(L)'
;MLAATAGLTVNGFTPSVAVPGDTITITGSGFTKATRVVWRGGQFYLQVNSANEITFQVPTLGNGEDWSGTLMLLREDGAQVTTTTTLTVQALPLPTSLSATNAREGDEVRIDGKFLIPTLVKSLMMGDREFLPSRGNGTSLWFNVPKGAPSGSVVVLDWKGHKISAGTLNVIPPSPSIEFASVQLSQGPLFSVSDPVADPNLRLVSQRDLLVRVRLKPAASLGQINPDVEMAFMNEKKTWQAVRMQGPGALSTNAIAENDIANSYTYTIPAEWLDKGFRFQIRAADNRYPDATKIFSYQPPAAALGGGTYVRMHLVPVVTPNGAKGKIDVDFFKKALMAAYPLSAVDVVVEPEIKWATTAYSNDDILGLLYDINSRRASSQPNNYDFYYGVVPCGCTSVAFAPGRAGVIPDSGYYTKEGPMQVSIHEIGHSFGRMHTWDDEASPYKSGNAIGVGPWLPEVTADLAQSFINPATRYDIMSYNVPNDSVSAYTYAGVYKYVEQNLPLSARPKLLRASAPAGTALRLAGVLNENAGTVKLNAAMRVSGTPDTVVLAGDAQLANDDYVIELETGNGTYRYPLQPVKIVMEQVSSSLAGFELKIPVVDKIIRTRVLRGKAVLLDQPGMPSN
;
A
#
# COMPACT_ATOMS: atom_id res chain seq x y z
N MET A 1 13.09 88.64 68.93
CA MET A 1 13.90 88.34 67.73
C MET A 1 12.98 87.68 66.71
N LEU A 2 12.59 88.38 65.65
CA LEU A 2 11.93 87.77 64.49
C LEU A 2 13.03 87.04 63.70
N ALA A 3 13.04 85.71 63.74
CA ALA A 3 13.88 84.92 62.84
C ALA A 3 13.37 85.17 61.42
N ALA A 4 14.24 85.65 60.53
CA ALA A 4 13.92 85.77 59.12
C ALA A 4 13.51 84.39 58.58
N THR A 5 12.26 84.22 58.19
CA THR A 5 11.77 83.03 57.51
C THR A 5 12.56 82.86 56.21
N ALA A 6 13.37 81.82 56.12
CA ALA A 6 14.06 81.47 54.88
C ALA A 6 13.03 81.31 53.74
N GLY A 7 13.27 81.99 52.62
CA GLY A 7 12.40 81.94 51.46
C GLY A 7 12.27 80.51 50.92
N LEU A 8 11.07 80.12 50.49
CA LEU A 8 10.83 78.83 49.85
C LEU A 8 11.41 78.85 48.43
N THR A 9 12.38 77.99 48.16
CA THR A 9 12.99 77.88 46.82
C THR A 9 13.10 76.43 46.35
N VAL A 10 13.06 76.21 45.04
CA VAL A 10 13.32 74.92 44.39
C VAL A 10 14.46 75.08 43.41
N ASN A 11 15.52 74.31 43.60
CA ASN A 11 16.68 74.28 42.71
C ASN A 11 16.44 73.34 41.51
N GLY A 12 15.70 72.26 41.73
CA GLY A 12 15.34 71.31 40.69
C GLY A 12 14.79 70.01 41.26
N PHE A 13 14.50 69.06 40.37
CA PHE A 13 14.10 67.71 40.74
C PHE A 13 14.68 66.70 39.76
N THR A 14 14.79 65.45 40.20
CA THR A 14 15.28 64.34 39.38
C THR A 14 14.57 63.04 39.73
N PRO A 15 14.24 62.18 38.75
CA PRO A 15 14.34 62.41 37.30
C PRO A 15 13.25 63.36 36.76
N SER A 16 13.46 63.92 35.56
CA SER A 16 12.45 64.74 34.85
C SER A 16 11.50 63.93 33.96
N VAL A 17 11.86 62.69 33.66
CA VAL A 17 11.02 61.68 33.00
C VAL A 17 10.96 60.46 33.91
N ALA A 18 9.76 59.99 34.21
CA ALA A 18 9.53 58.90 35.13
C ALA A 18 8.35 58.03 34.68
N VAL A 19 8.22 56.85 35.26
CA VAL A 19 7.05 55.97 35.13
C VAL A 19 6.34 55.82 36.48
N PRO A 20 5.08 55.36 36.52
CA PRO A 20 4.39 55.08 37.78
C PRO A 20 5.21 54.21 38.74
N GLY A 21 5.30 54.62 40.01
CA GLY A 21 6.09 53.95 41.04
C GLY A 21 7.51 54.50 41.23
N ASP A 22 8.05 55.23 40.26
CA ASP A 22 9.37 55.90 40.41
C ASP A 22 9.34 56.90 41.56
N THR A 23 10.50 57.12 42.18
CA THR A 23 10.67 58.15 43.22
C THR A 23 11.28 59.40 42.61
N ILE A 24 10.61 60.54 42.77
CA ILE A 24 11.12 61.86 42.40
C ILE A 24 11.73 62.51 43.63
N THR A 25 12.95 63.03 43.50
CA THR A 25 13.63 63.83 44.52
C THR A 25 13.63 65.30 44.11
N ILE A 26 13.08 66.16 44.96
CA ILE A 26 13.08 67.62 44.81
C ILE A 26 14.12 68.21 45.76
N THR A 27 14.98 69.09 45.25
CA THR A 27 15.99 69.81 46.04
C THR A 27 15.71 71.31 46.07
N GLY A 28 15.98 71.96 47.20
CA GLY A 28 15.70 73.38 47.38
C GLY A 28 16.08 73.90 48.77
N SER A 29 15.36 74.90 49.26
CA SER A 29 15.49 75.39 50.63
C SER A 29 14.17 75.90 51.19
N GLY A 30 14.04 75.87 52.52
CA GLY A 30 12.87 76.37 53.23
C GLY A 30 11.70 75.38 53.32
N PHE A 31 11.94 74.08 53.09
CA PHE A 31 10.95 73.02 53.24
C PHE A 31 10.65 72.73 54.70
N THR A 32 9.40 72.39 54.98
CA THR A 32 8.86 72.05 56.30
C THR A 32 8.10 70.73 56.22
N LYS A 33 7.81 70.11 57.36
CA LYS A 33 6.99 68.88 57.40
C LYS A 33 5.58 69.07 56.82
N ALA A 34 5.10 70.30 56.68
CA ALA A 34 3.79 70.64 56.11
C ALA A 34 3.87 71.14 54.65
N THR A 35 5.07 71.18 54.04
CA THR A 35 5.24 71.53 52.63
C THR A 35 4.56 70.50 51.74
N ARG A 36 3.72 70.98 50.82
CA ARG A 36 2.96 70.15 49.87
C ARG A 36 3.51 70.33 48.47
N VAL A 37 3.45 69.28 47.67
CA VAL A 37 3.71 69.28 46.23
C VAL A 37 2.38 69.04 45.56
N VAL A 38 2.01 69.96 44.68
CA VAL A 38 0.83 69.93 43.85
C VAL A 38 1.27 69.75 42.40
N TRP A 39 0.66 68.78 41.71
CA TRP A 39 0.88 68.53 40.29
C TRP A 39 -0.47 68.30 39.64
N ARG A 40 -0.77 69.10 38.61
CA ARG A 40 -2.05 69.07 37.88
C ARG A 40 -3.30 69.09 38.79
N GLY A 41 -3.25 69.83 39.89
CA GLY A 41 -4.37 69.98 40.84
C GLY A 41 -4.52 68.87 41.88
N GLY A 42 -3.71 67.81 41.83
CA GLY A 42 -3.64 66.77 42.87
C GLY A 42 -2.49 67.00 43.86
N GLN A 43 -2.68 66.58 45.11
CA GLN A 43 -1.63 66.56 46.14
C GLN A 43 -1.05 65.15 46.31
N PHE A 44 0.27 65.04 46.47
CA PHE A 44 0.96 63.77 46.69
C PHE A 44 1.20 63.48 48.17
N TYR A 45 1.31 62.21 48.50
CA TYR A 45 1.94 61.78 49.75
C TYR A 45 3.45 61.98 49.61
N LEU A 46 4.00 62.83 50.48
CA LEU A 46 5.39 63.28 50.43
C LEU A 46 6.14 62.74 51.62
N GLN A 47 7.41 62.42 51.42
CA GLN A 47 8.37 62.27 52.48
C GLN A 47 9.28 63.49 52.49
N VAL A 48 9.13 64.34 53.50
CA VAL A 48 10.03 65.48 53.72
C VAL A 48 11.26 64.97 54.45
N ASN A 49 12.37 64.79 53.73
CA ASN A 49 13.59 64.21 54.28
C ASN A 49 14.39 65.25 55.08
N SER A 50 14.40 66.50 54.63
CA SER A 50 15.07 67.62 55.31
C SER A 50 14.48 68.97 54.90
N ALA A 51 15.03 70.07 55.43
CA ALA A 51 14.68 71.43 55.01
C ALA A 51 15.08 71.76 53.54
N ASN A 52 15.80 70.85 52.88
CA ASN A 52 16.35 71.02 51.55
C ASN A 52 15.97 69.89 50.57
N GLU A 53 15.25 68.86 51.03
CA GLU A 53 14.90 67.70 50.20
C GLU A 53 13.51 67.14 50.52
N ILE A 54 12.74 66.89 49.47
CA ILE A 54 11.44 66.20 49.51
C ILE A 54 11.47 65.08 48.47
N THR A 55 10.96 63.90 48.83
CA THR A 55 10.71 62.81 47.88
C THR A 55 9.22 62.46 47.79
N PHE A 56 8.79 62.01 46.62
CA PHE A 56 7.47 61.39 46.43
C PHE A 56 7.50 60.30 45.36
N GLN A 57 6.57 59.36 45.47
CA GLN A 57 6.36 58.36 44.42
C GLN A 57 5.38 58.86 43.36
N VAL A 58 5.71 58.60 42.10
CA VAL A 58 4.86 58.89 40.96
C VAL A 58 3.61 58.00 41.01
N PRO A 59 2.39 58.56 40.93
CA PRO A 59 1.16 57.78 41.02
C PRO A 59 0.93 56.94 39.75
N THR A 60 0.07 55.93 39.86
CA THR A 60 -0.52 55.26 38.69
C THR A 60 -1.39 56.23 37.90
N LEU A 61 -1.14 56.35 36.60
CA LEU A 61 -1.95 57.14 35.67
C LEU A 61 -3.27 56.42 35.35
N GLY A 62 -4.35 57.18 35.22
CA GLY A 62 -5.71 56.62 35.10
C GLY A 62 -6.17 56.30 33.68
N ASN A 63 -5.54 56.89 32.64
CA ASN A 63 -6.06 56.86 31.27
C ASN A 63 -5.08 56.31 30.21
N GLY A 64 -3.90 55.83 30.59
CA GLY A 64 -2.93 55.27 29.63
C GLY A 64 -2.30 56.32 28.71
N GLU A 65 -2.27 57.59 29.12
CA GLU A 65 -1.63 58.69 28.39
C GLU A 65 -0.50 59.31 29.21
N ASP A 66 0.51 59.86 28.52
CA ASP A 66 1.59 60.59 29.18
C ASP A 66 1.09 61.88 29.80
N TRP A 67 1.53 62.17 31.02
CA TRP A 67 1.20 63.41 31.70
C TRP A 67 2.46 64.25 31.91
N SER A 68 2.42 65.49 31.44
CA SER A 68 3.48 66.48 31.66
C SER A 68 2.95 67.70 32.40
N GLY A 69 3.75 68.23 33.32
CA GLY A 69 3.41 69.48 34.02
C GLY A 69 4.50 69.92 35.00
N THR A 70 4.49 71.19 35.38
CA THR A 70 5.37 71.74 36.42
C THR A 70 4.87 71.37 37.81
N LEU A 71 5.80 71.20 38.76
CA LEU A 71 5.48 70.93 40.16
C LEU A 71 5.34 72.25 40.91
N MET A 72 4.29 72.40 41.71
CA MET A 72 4.11 73.54 42.60
C MET A 72 4.32 73.11 44.04
N LEU A 73 5.23 73.75 44.75
CA LEU A 73 5.39 73.60 46.18
C LEU A 73 4.58 74.68 46.90
N LEU A 74 3.81 74.27 47.90
CA LEU A 74 3.01 75.14 48.77
C LEU A 74 3.41 74.88 50.22
N ARG A 75 3.89 75.91 50.91
CA ARG A 75 4.20 75.88 52.34
C ARG A 75 3.02 76.41 53.17
N GLU A 76 2.92 75.99 54.42
CA GLU A 76 1.81 76.29 55.32
C GLU A 76 1.58 77.78 55.59
N ASP A 77 2.60 78.62 55.39
CA ASP A 77 2.54 80.09 55.50
C ASP A 77 2.00 80.78 54.23
N GLY A 78 1.64 80.00 53.20
CA GLY A 78 1.13 80.49 51.93
C GLY A 78 2.21 80.76 50.88
N ALA A 79 3.49 80.57 51.20
CA ALA A 79 4.56 80.69 50.21
C ALA A 79 4.43 79.60 49.13
N GLN A 80 4.57 80.00 47.86
CA GLN A 80 4.48 79.11 46.71
C GLN A 80 5.67 79.28 45.77
N VAL A 81 6.14 78.16 45.22
CA VAL A 81 7.15 78.16 44.16
C VAL A 81 6.82 77.07 43.15
N THR A 82 6.87 77.40 41.87
CA THR A 82 6.62 76.48 40.76
C THR A 82 7.93 76.18 40.05
N THR A 83 8.18 74.90 39.74
CA THR A 83 9.37 74.50 38.99
C THR A 83 9.32 75.07 37.57
N THR A 84 10.49 75.41 37.03
CA THR A 84 10.63 75.83 35.63
C THR A 84 10.72 74.65 34.67
N THR A 85 11.16 73.48 35.16
CA THR A 85 11.16 72.22 34.43
C THR A 85 9.85 71.45 34.63
N THR A 86 9.43 70.73 33.60
CA THR A 86 8.25 69.85 33.63
C THR A 86 8.65 68.43 34.03
N LEU A 87 7.85 67.82 34.90
CA LEU A 87 7.89 66.38 35.13
C LEU A 87 7.02 65.72 34.07
N THR A 88 7.55 64.75 33.35
CA THR A 88 6.80 63.91 32.42
C THR A 88 6.69 62.50 32.99
N VAL A 89 5.47 62.06 33.25
CA VAL A 89 5.18 60.68 33.63
C VAL A 89 4.67 59.94 32.41
N GLN A 90 5.42 58.92 32.01
CA GLN A 90 5.09 58.09 30.86
C GLN A 90 4.09 57.01 31.24
N ALA A 91 3.03 56.86 30.44
CA ALA A 91 2.11 55.75 30.58
C ALA A 91 2.78 54.43 30.19
N LEU A 92 2.47 53.37 30.94
CA LEU A 92 2.94 52.01 30.71
C LEU A 92 1.75 51.05 30.52
N PRO A 93 1.89 50.02 29.67
CA PRO A 93 1.05 48.83 29.73
C PRO A 93 1.15 48.17 31.11
N LEU A 94 0.01 47.69 31.64
CA LEU A 94 -0.07 47.06 32.96
C LEU A 94 -0.63 45.63 32.84
N PRO A 95 0.14 44.66 32.32
CA PRO A 95 -0.26 43.26 32.33
C PRO A 95 -0.30 42.72 33.77
N THR A 96 -1.25 41.83 34.06
CA THR A 96 -1.50 41.25 35.38
C THR A 96 -1.39 39.73 35.42
N SER A 97 -1.79 39.03 34.35
CA SER A 97 -1.79 37.57 34.33
C SER A 97 -1.80 36.99 32.91
N LEU A 98 -1.37 35.73 32.81
CA LEU A 98 -1.59 34.89 31.65
C LEU A 98 -2.79 33.95 31.88
N SER A 99 -3.53 33.63 30.82
CA SER A 99 -4.62 32.64 30.87
C SER A 99 -4.12 31.20 31.07
N ALA A 100 -2.83 30.94 30.81
CA ALA A 100 -2.21 29.63 30.95
C ALA A 100 -0.76 29.77 31.43
N THR A 101 -0.31 28.79 32.21
CA THR A 101 1.10 28.64 32.63
C THR A 101 1.84 27.56 31.82
N ASN A 102 1.12 26.75 31.05
CA ASN A 102 1.64 25.76 30.13
C ASN A 102 0.89 25.85 28.80
N ALA A 103 1.62 25.89 27.68
CA ALA A 103 1.02 25.94 26.34
C ALA A 103 1.96 25.28 25.32
N ARG A 104 1.40 24.63 24.30
CA ARG A 104 2.17 24.09 23.16
C ARG A 104 2.42 25.19 22.14
N GLU A 105 3.40 24.98 21.28
CA GLU A 105 3.60 25.83 20.10
C GLU A 105 2.30 25.91 19.27
N GLY A 106 1.89 27.13 18.90
CA GLY A 106 0.65 27.40 18.18
C GLY A 106 -0.59 27.59 19.04
N ASP A 107 -0.58 27.18 20.33
CA ASP A 107 -1.69 27.46 21.24
C ASP A 107 -1.88 28.97 21.43
N GLU A 108 -3.14 29.39 21.60
CA GLU A 108 -3.45 30.77 21.90
C GLU A 108 -3.40 31.03 23.42
N VAL A 109 -2.67 32.07 23.82
CA VAL A 109 -2.55 32.53 25.20
C VAL A 109 -3.04 33.97 25.30
N ARG A 110 -3.77 34.29 26.37
CA ARG A 110 -4.25 35.64 26.68
C ARG A 110 -3.41 36.25 27.81
N ILE A 111 -3.00 37.50 27.62
CA ILE A 111 -2.49 38.40 28.65
C ILE A 111 -3.65 39.28 29.10
N ASP A 112 -3.97 39.30 30.39
CA ASP A 112 -4.92 40.23 30.99
C ASP A 112 -4.19 41.41 31.64
N GLY A 113 -4.83 42.58 31.71
CA GLY A 113 -4.24 43.77 32.30
C GLY A 113 -5.03 45.07 32.07
N LYS A 114 -4.33 46.20 32.13
CA LYS A 114 -4.83 47.53 31.78
C LYS A 114 -3.89 48.21 30.78
N PHE A 115 -4.43 49.16 30.02
CA PHE A 115 -3.68 49.95 29.03
C PHE A 115 -2.92 49.09 28.01
N LEU A 116 -3.48 47.92 27.68
CA LEU A 116 -2.98 47.02 26.65
C LEU A 116 -3.50 47.46 25.27
N ILE A 117 -3.26 48.72 24.94
CA ILE A 117 -3.77 49.38 23.73
C ILE A 117 -2.66 49.54 22.67
N PRO A 118 -3.00 49.57 21.37
CA PRO A 118 -2.02 49.61 20.29
C PRO A 118 -1.08 50.83 20.31
N THR A 119 -1.50 51.94 20.91
CA THR A 119 -0.69 53.17 21.02
C THR A 119 0.40 53.08 22.09
N LEU A 120 0.30 52.14 23.03
CA LEU A 120 1.34 51.89 24.04
C LEU A 120 2.13 50.63 23.72
N VAL A 121 1.46 49.53 23.37
CA VAL A 121 2.11 48.24 23.12
C VAL A 121 2.66 48.18 21.70
N LYS A 122 3.97 47.97 21.58
CA LYS A 122 4.65 47.74 20.30
C LYS A 122 4.59 46.26 19.90
N SER A 123 4.95 45.37 20.82
CA SER A 123 5.12 43.94 20.55
C SER A 123 5.17 43.13 21.85
N LEU A 124 5.24 41.82 21.70
CA LEU A 124 5.47 40.86 22.78
C LEU A 124 6.84 40.21 22.60
N MET A 125 7.44 39.77 23.70
CA MET A 125 8.71 39.04 23.67
C MET A 125 8.67 37.76 24.51
N MET A 126 9.37 36.73 24.04
CA MET A 126 9.71 35.52 24.78
C MET A 126 11.19 35.18 24.55
N GLY A 127 12.02 35.38 25.58
CA GLY A 127 13.48 35.42 25.40
C GLY A 127 13.88 36.58 24.47
N ASP A 128 14.72 36.30 23.48
CA ASP A 128 15.18 37.28 22.48
C ASP A 128 14.22 37.41 21.27
N ARG A 129 13.09 36.70 21.27
CA ARG A 129 12.14 36.71 20.15
C ARG A 129 11.04 37.73 20.36
N GLU A 130 10.95 38.68 19.44
CA GLU A 130 9.88 39.68 19.33
C GLU A 130 8.78 39.20 18.36
N PHE A 131 7.52 39.34 18.71
CA PHE A 131 6.35 38.98 17.90
C PHE A 131 5.16 39.88 18.20
N LEU A 132 4.17 39.90 17.30
CA LEU A 132 2.98 40.74 17.46
C LEU A 132 1.85 39.98 18.17
N PRO A 133 1.02 40.68 18.99
CA PRO A 133 -0.23 40.11 19.46
C PRO A 133 -1.18 39.81 18.28
N SER A 134 -1.94 38.72 18.37
CA SER A 134 -2.93 38.32 17.35
C SER A 134 -4.17 39.22 17.36
N ARG A 135 -4.57 39.68 18.55
CA ARG A 135 -5.65 40.68 18.76
C ARG A 135 -5.54 41.32 20.15
N GLY A 136 -6.30 42.38 20.37
CA GLY A 136 -6.38 43.07 21.67
C GLY A 136 -7.64 43.91 21.83
N ASN A 137 -7.99 44.23 23.07
CA ASN A 137 -9.16 45.07 23.39
C ASN A 137 -8.88 46.15 24.47
N GLY A 138 -7.61 46.43 24.78
CA GLY A 138 -7.20 47.42 25.79
C GLY A 138 -7.08 46.89 27.21
N THR A 139 -7.79 45.81 27.55
CA THR A 139 -7.67 45.09 28.84
C THR A 139 -7.09 43.69 28.68
N SER A 140 -7.03 43.17 27.47
CA SER A 140 -6.45 41.89 27.15
C SER A 140 -5.72 41.93 25.80
N LEU A 141 -4.65 41.15 25.69
CA LEU A 141 -3.97 40.81 24.43
C LEU A 141 -3.98 39.31 24.25
N TRP A 142 -4.10 38.84 23.01
CA TRP A 142 -3.95 37.43 22.66
C TRP A 142 -2.74 37.25 21.77
N PHE A 143 -2.11 36.08 21.85
CA PHE A 143 -1.04 35.69 20.94
C PHE A 143 -1.01 34.17 20.78
N ASN A 144 -0.53 33.71 19.63
CA ASN A 144 -0.22 32.29 19.45
C ASN A 144 1.24 32.06 19.84
N VAL A 145 1.50 31.01 20.63
CA VAL A 145 2.87 30.66 21.05
C VAL A 145 3.75 30.44 19.80
N PRO A 146 4.79 31.25 19.57
CA PRO A 146 5.60 31.15 18.36
C PRO A 146 6.34 29.81 18.26
N LYS A 147 6.52 29.29 17.03
CA LYS A 147 7.29 28.06 16.76
C LYS A 147 8.73 28.19 17.25
N GLY A 148 9.17 27.31 18.16
CA GLY A 148 10.48 27.32 18.80
C GLY A 148 10.64 28.35 19.92
N ALA A 149 9.55 28.89 20.47
CA ALA A 149 9.63 29.83 21.59
C ALA A 149 10.20 29.12 22.85
N PRO A 150 11.14 29.75 23.58
CA PRO A 150 11.65 29.18 24.81
C PRO A 150 10.62 29.28 25.93
N SER A 151 10.64 28.35 26.88
CA SER A 151 9.97 28.54 28.18
C SER A 151 10.58 29.73 28.91
N GLY A 152 9.75 30.56 29.55
CA GLY A 152 10.23 31.73 30.29
C GLY A 152 9.23 32.86 30.39
N SER A 153 9.73 34.06 30.64
CA SER A 153 8.92 35.27 30.80
C SER A 153 8.30 35.68 29.47
N VAL A 154 6.99 35.94 29.48
CA VAL A 154 6.26 36.66 28.42
C VAL A 154 6.30 38.14 28.77
N VAL A 155 6.84 38.96 27.88
CA VAL A 155 7.08 40.39 28.12
C VAL A 155 6.29 41.22 27.12
N VAL A 156 5.65 42.28 27.60
CA VAL A 156 5.07 43.35 26.77
C VAL A 156 6.15 44.40 26.54
N LEU A 157 6.48 44.66 25.27
CA LEU A 157 7.38 45.73 24.85
C LEU A 157 6.54 46.93 24.40
N ASP A 158 6.77 48.09 24.99
CA ASP A 158 6.09 49.33 24.61
C ASP A 158 6.84 50.10 23.49
N TRP A 159 6.23 51.13 22.92
CA TRP A 159 6.86 51.96 21.87
C TRP A 159 8.04 52.81 22.35
N LYS A 160 8.25 52.91 23.67
CA LYS A 160 9.34 53.67 24.30
C LYS A 160 10.50 52.78 24.73
N GLY A 161 10.38 51.46 24.56
CA GLY A 161 11.40 50.47 24.85
C GLY A 161 11.32 49.84 26.23
N HIS A 162 10.27 50.10 27.01
CA HIS A 162 10.07 49.45 28.31
C HIS A 162 9.63 48.00 28.13
N LYS A 163 10.20 47.12 28.96
CA LYS A 163 9.90 45.68 29.00
C LYS A 163 9.14 45.35 30.28
N ILE A 164 7.84 45.06 30.15
CA ILE A 164 6.95 44.78 31.28
C ILE A 164 6.58 43.28 31.28
N SER A 165 6.91 42.57 32.35
CA SER A 165 6.58 41.14 32.48
C SER A 165 5.08 40.92 32.60
N ALA A 166 4.51 40.04 31.77
CA ALA A 166 3.11 39.62 31.81
C ALA A 166 2.89 38.30 32.57
N GLY A 167 3.97 37.56 32.86
CA GLY A 167 3.95 36.26 33.53
C GLY A 167 4.95 35.29 32.92
N THR A 168 5.02 34.08 33.47
CA THR A 168 5.90 33.00 32.98
C THR A 168 5.07 31.94 32.28
N LEU A 169 5.52 31.51 31.10
CA LEU A 169 4.90 30.44 30.32
C LEU A 169 5.90 29.30 30.12
N ASN A 170 5.50 28.08 30.50
CA ASN A 170 6.20 26.87 30.10
C ASN A 170 5.75 26.45 28.70
N VAL A 171 6.62 26.58 27.71
CA VAL A 171 6.36 26.16 26.34
C VAL A 171 6.63 24.67 26.23
N ILE A 172 5.58 23.92 25.95
CA ILE A 172 5.68 22.48 25.67
C ILE A 172 6.10 22.35 24.20
N PRO A 173 7.32 21.88 23.89
CA PRO A 173 7.73 21.68 22.52
C PRO A 173 6.78 20.68 21.83
N PRO A 174 6.64 20.75 20.50
CA PRO A 174 5.87 19.75 19.77
C PRO A 174 6.42 18.36 20.11
N SER A 175 5.51 17.42 20.40
CA SER A 175 5.91 16.05 20.66
C SER A 175 6.70 15.55 19.45
N PRO A 176 7.95 15.08 19.65
CA PRO A 176 8.75 14.62 18.54
C PRO A 176 7.99 13.49 17.83
N SER A 177 7.76 13.66 16.53
CA SER A 177 6.91 12.76 15.75
C SER A 177 7.72 11.74 14.97
N ILE A 178 7.09 10.60 14.73
CA ILE A 178 7.45 9.69 13.65
C ILE A 178 6.77 10.22 12.40
N GLU A 179 7.42 10.20 11.25
CA GLU A 179 6.74 10.38 9.95
C GLU A 179 6.75 9.07 9.17
N PHE A 180 5.84 8.93 8.19
CA PHE A 180 5.93 7.86 7.21
C PHE A 180 6.98 8.24 6.17
N ALA A 181 8.06 7.47 6.07
CA ALA A 181 9.02 7.60 4.98
C ALA A 181 8.40 7.10 3.67
N SER A 182 7.74 5.94 3.74
CA SER A 182 6.88 5.42 2.69
C SER A 182 5.84 4.44 3.23
N VAL A 183 4.72 4.36 2.51
CA VAL A 183 3.73 3.28 2.64
C VAL A 183 3.60 2.64 1.27
N GLN A 184 3.77 1.32 1.22
CA GLN A 184 3.95 0.57 -0.02
C GLN A 184 3.04 -0.66 -0.07
N LEU A 185 2.65 -1.03 -1.28
CA LEU A 185 1.74 -2.13 -1.60
C LEU A 185 2.39 -3.09 -2.60
N SER A 186 2.21 -4.40 -2.41
CA SER A 186 2.70 -5.39 -3.38
C SER A 186 1.79 -6.62 -3.51
N GLN A 187 1.55 -6.97 -4.78
CA GLN A 187 1.09 -8.28 -5.26
C GLN A 187 2.01 -8.77 -6.40
N GLY A 188 3.25 -8.27 -6.42
CA GLY A 188 4.10 -8.15 -7.60
C GLY A 188 5.06 -6.98 -7.36
N PRO A 189 5.16 -5.99 -8.27
CA PRO A 189 5.93 -4.78 -8.00
C PRO A 189 5.49 -4.07 -6.69
N LEU A 190 6.45 -3.51 -5.96
CA LEU A 190 6.27 -2.81 -4.69
C LEU A 190 6.05 -1.31 -4.92
N PHE A 191 4.79 -0.92 -5.03
CA PHE A 191 4.37 0.45 -5.32
C PHE A 191 4.29 1.29 -4.06
N SER A 192 4.86 2.50 -4.07
CA SER A 192 4.61 3.50 -3.02
C SER A 192 3.27 4.18 -3.25
N VAL A 193 2.43 4.22 -2.21
CA VAL A 193 1.14 4.94 -2.21
C VAL A 193 1.15 6.19 -1.35
N SER A 194 2.28 6.47 -0.70
CA SER A 194 2.55 7.73 0.00
C SER A 194 3.25 8.77 -0.89
N ASP A 195 3.69 8.38 -2.08
CA ASP A 195 4.33 9.29 -3.02
C ASP A 195 3.30 10.30 -3.55
N PRO A 196 3.71 11.56 -3.83
CA PRO A 196 2.79 12.59 -4.30
C PRO A 196 2.20 12.31 -5.68
N VAL A 197 2.89 11.49 -6.48
CA VAL A 197 2.46 11.07 -7.82
C VAL A 197 2.26 9.56 -7.80
N ALA A 198 1.03 9.12 -8.00
CA ALA A 198 0.72 7.70 -8.10
C ALA A 198 1.34 7.09 -9.36
N ASP A 199 1.88 5.88 -9.24
CA ASP A 199 2.40 5.14 -10.40
C ASP A 199 1.23 4.76 -11.35
N PRO A 200 1.29 5.12 -12.64
CA PRO A 200 0.21 4.83 -13.60
C PRO A 200 0.01 3.33 -13.85
N ASN A 201 1.00 2.50 -13.53
CA ASN A 201 0.97 1.05 -13.68
C ASN A 201 0.53 0.32 -12.40
N LEU A 202 0.21 1.03 -11.31
CA LEU A 202 -0.32 0.40 -10.11
C LEU A 202 -1.61 -0.37 -10.44
N ARG A 203 -1.58 -1.69 -10.29
CA ARG A 203 -2.74 -2.58 -10.42
C ARG A 203 -2.79 -3.51 -9.22
N LEU A 204 -3.97 -3.56 -8.60
CA LEU A 204 -4.33 -4.46 -7.53
C LEU A 204 -5.44 -5.38 -8.03
N VAL A 205 -5.27 -6.67 -7.80
CA VAL A 205 -6.17 -7.73 -8.21
C VAL A 205 -7.02 -8.13 -7.01
N SER A 206 -8.34 -8.03 -7.12
CA SER A 206 -9.21 -8.49 -6.04
C SER A 206 -9.07 -9.99 -5.75
N GLN A 207 -9.45 -10.42 -4.54
CA GLN A 207 -9.35 -11.83 -4.11
C GLN A 207 -7.93 -12.39 -4.17
N ARG A 208 -6.95 -11.55 -3.86
CA ARG A 208 -5.54 -11.92 -3.78
C ARG A 208 -4.90 -11.21 -2.60
N ASP A 209 -4.05 -11.92 -1.87
CA ASP A 209 -3.31 -11.37 -0.74
C ASP A 209 -2.55 -10.10 -1.15
N LEU A 210 -2.49 -9.12 -0.26
CA LEU A 210 -1.85 -7.83 -0.48
C LEU A 210 -0.82 -7.57 0.62
N LEU A 211 0.45 -7.54 0.26
CA LEU A 211 1.49 -7.08 1.17
C LEU A 211 1.40 -5.56 1.32
N VAL A 212 1.31 -5.09 2.56
CA VAL A 212 1.51 -3.69 2.94
C VAL A 212 2.84 -3.58 3.67
N ARG A 213 3.69 -2.66 3.23
CA ARG A 213 4.98 -2.35 3.87
C ARG A 213 5.03 -0.86 4.25
N VAL A 214 5.61 -0.58 5.42
CA VAL A 214 5.75 0.76 5.98
C VAL A 214 7.19 0.97 6.40
N ARG A 215 7.79 2.05 5.89
CA ARG A 215 9.07 2.57 6.39
C ARG A 215 8.78 3.83 7.20
N LEU A 216 9.28 3.86 8.43
CA LEU A 216 9.14 5.01 9.32
C LEU A 216 10.36 5.92 9.20
N LYS A 217 10.16 7.22 9.44
CA LYS A 217 11.21 8.24 9.55
C LYS A 217 11.07 8.93 10.91
N PRO A 218 11.78 8.44 11.94
CA PRO A 218 11.77 9.07 13.25
C PRO A 218 12.42 10.45 13.21
N ALA A 219 11.93 11.41 13.99
CA ALA A 219 12.65 12.66 14.23
C ALA A 219 14.02 12.38 14.86
N ALA A 220 15.07 13.09 14.41
CA ALA A 220 16.43 12.90 14.91
C ALA A 220 16.56 13.10 16.43
N SER A 221 15.70 13.95 17.02
CA SER A 221 15.64 14.21 18.46
C SER A 221 15.15 13.03 19.31
N LEU A 222 14.56 12.00 18.70
CA LEU A 222 14.05 10.83 19.43
C LEU A 222 15.14 9.82 19.81
N GLY A 223 16.30 9.86 19.13
CA GLY A 223 17.26 8.77 19.17
C GLY A 223 16.59 7.45 18.77
N GLN A 224 16.99 6.35 19.39
CA GLN A 224 16.34 5.06 19.14
C GLN A 224 14.87 5.09 19.63
N ILE A 225 13.97 4.56 18.81
CA ILE A 225 12.53 4.52 19.06
C ILE A 225 12.01 3.09 19.18
N ASN A 226 10.90 2.91 19.89
CA ASN A 226 10.17 1.63 19.98
C ASN A 226 8.75 1.85 19.45
N PRO A 227 8.53 1.70 18.13
CA PRO A 227 7.26 2.05 17.51
C PRO A 227 6.19 1.00 17.80
N ASP A 228 4.96 1.47 18.02
CA ASP A 228 3.76 0.67 17.80
C ASP A 228 3.17 1.05 16.44
N VAL A 229 3.00 0.04 15.59
CA VAL A 229 2.47 0.20 14.22
C VAL A 229 1.27 -0.71 14.06
N GLU A 230 0.10 -0.09 14.02
CA GLU A 230 -1.19 -0.76 13.86
C GLU A 230 -1.74 -0.44 12.48
N MET A 231 -2.29 -1.44 11.80
CA MET A 231 -3.04 -1.27 10.57
C MET A 231 -4.49 -1.65 10.81
N ALA A 232 -5.41 -0.82 10.34
CA ALA A 232 -6.82 -1.15 10.24
C ALA A 232 -7.23 -1.21 8.77
N PHE A 233 -8.05 -2.17 8.38
CA PHE A 233 -8.57 -2.27 7.01
C PHE A 233 -10.02 -2.73 7.00
N MET A 234 -10.74 -2.38 5.93
CA MET A 234 -12.13 -2.76 5.71
C MET A 234 -12.48 -2.80 4.23
N ASN A 235 -13.67 -3.28 3.89
CA ASN A 235 -14.27 -3.16 2.56
C ASN A 235 -15.79 -2.94 2.66
N GLU A 236 -16.53 -2.97 1.55
CA GLU A 236 -17.99 -2.79 1.58
C GLU A 236 -18.74 -3.90 2.35
N LYS A 237 -18.16 -5.11 2.44
CA LYS A 237 -18.81 -6.30 3.01
C LYS A 237 -18.44 -6.54 4.48
N LYS A 238 -17.33 -5.98 4.93
CA LYS A 238 -16.75 -6.25 6.26
C LYS A 238 -16.41 -4.94 6.98
N THR A 239 -16.65 -4.90 8.28
CA THR A 239 -16.26 -3.77 9.14
C THR A 239 -14.74 -3.71 9.33
N TRP A 240 -14.26 -2.62 9.95
CA TRP A 240 -12.85 -2.48 10.30
C TRP A 240 -12.31 -3.68 11.09
N GLN A 241 -11.19 -4.22 10.63
CA GLN A 241 -10.32 -5.12 11.36
C GLN A 241 -8.98 -4.42 11.62
N ALA A 242 -8.54 -4.41 12.87
CA ALA A 242 -7.24 -3.87 13.27
C ALA A 242 -6.25 -5.00 13.57
N VAL A 243 -5.00 -4.80 13.20
CA VAL A 243 -3.90 -5.74 13.37
C VAL A 243 -2.61 -4.99 13.68
N ARG A 244 -1.72 -5.60 14.46
CA ARG A 244 -0.37 -5.08 14.65
C ARG A 244 0.52 -5.53 13.49
N MET A 245 1.26 -4.61 12.89
CA MET A 245 2.19 -4.93 11.81
C MET A 245 3.46 -5.60 12.38
N GLN A 246 4.03 -6.52 11.61
CA GLN A 246 5.30 -7.18 11.94
C GLN A 246 6.47 -6.28 11.56
N GLY A 247 7.38 -5.99 12.48
CA GLY A 247 8.57 -5.19 12.21
C GLY A 247 9.54 -5.20 13.40
N PRO A 248 10.59 -4.38 13.37
CA PRO A 248 11.58 -4.33 14.44
C PRO A 248 10.97 -3.78 15.74
N GLY A 249 11.36 -4.36 16.87
CA GLY A 249 10.95 -3.88 18.20
C GLY A 249 11.59 -2.54 18.59
N ALA A 250 12.71 -2.20 17.95
CA ALA A 250 13.40 -0.93 18.12
C ALA A 250 13.97 -0.45 16.78
N LEU A 251 13.92 0.86 16.52
CA LEU A 251 14.32 1.46 15.26
C LEU A 251 15.24 2.67 15.52
N SER A 252 16.33 2.78 14.74
CA SER A 252 17.21 3.95 14.79
C SER A 252 16.60 5.16 14.06
N THR A 253 17.17 6.36 14.24
CA THR A 253 16.77 7.56 13.48
C THR A 253 17.31 7.60 12.05
N ASN A 254 18.12 6.63 11.64
CA ASN A 254 18.69 6.59 10.31
C ASN A 254 17.60 6.30 9.28
N ALA A 255 17.76 6.85 8.07
CA ALA A 255 16.86 6.55 6.98
C ALA A 255 16.93 5.05 6.65
N ILE A 256 15.78 4.39 6.67
CA ILE A 256 15.65 2.98 6.29
C ILE A 256 15.75 2.90 4.76
N ALA A 257 16.71 2.13 4.25
CA ALA A 257 16.88 1.93 2.81
C ALA A 257 15.73 1.09 2.21
N GLU A 258 15.52 1.22 0.91
CA GLU A 258 14.42 0.53 0.21
C GLU A 258 14.56 -1.00 0.23
N ASN A 259 15.77 -1.53 0.22
CA ASN A 259 16.06 -2.96 0.37
C ASN A 259 16.09 -3.46 1.83
N ASP A 260 15.93 -2.58 2.82
CA ASP A 260 16.00 -2.96 4.23
C ASP A 260 14.62 -3.38 4.75
N ILE A 261 14.29 -4.65 4.51
CA ILE A 261 13.04 -5.27 4.96
C ILE A 261 13.05 -5.50 6.46
N ALA A 262 14.20 -5.83 7.04
CA ALA A 262 14.34 -6.13 8.47
C ALA A 262 14.00 -4.93 9.37
N ASN A 263 14.27 -3.72 8.90
CA ASN A 263 13.90 -2.49 9.60
C ASN A 263 12.59 -1.85 9.11
N SER A 264 11.78 -2.58 8.33
CA SER A 264 10.45 -2.15 7.88
C SER A 264 9.33 -2.84 8.66
N TYR A 265 8.12 -2.27 8.62
CA TYR A 265 6.90 -2.89 9.15
C TYR A 265 6.07 -3.47 8.01
N THR A 266 5.59 -4.69 8.15
CA THR A 266 4.85 -5.40 7.11
C THR A 266 3.61 -6.09 7.65
N TYR A 267 2.60 -6.23 6.79
CA TYR A 267 1.45 -7.09 7.03
C TYR A 267 0.87 -7.54 5.70
N THR A 268 0.49 -8.82 5.59
CA THR A 268 -0.19 -9.36 4.41
C THR A 268 -1.69 -9.38 4.67
N ILE A 269 -2.42 -8.50 4.00
CA ILE A 269 -3.88 -8.46 4.04
C ILE A 269 -4.41 -9.67 3.28
N PRO A 270 -5.25 -10.52 3.91
CA PRO A 270 -5.78 -11.70 3.25
C PRO A 270 -6.68 -11.35 2.05
N ALA A 271 -6.62 -12.20 1.02
CA ALA A 271 -7.30 -12.07 -0.25
C ALA A 271 -8.76 -11.63 -0.17
N GLU A 272 -9.53 -12.17 0.78
CA GLU A 272 -10.96 -11.91 0.89
C GLU A 272 -11.31 -10.48 1.33
N TRP A 273 -10.32 -9.70 1.79
CA TRP A 273 -10.48 -8.30 2.15
C TRP A 273 -10.27 -7.34 0.98
N LEU A 274 -9.44 -7.73 0.01
CA LEU A 274 -9.20 -6.94 -1.19
C LEU A 274 -10.35 -7.12 -2.19
N ASP A 275 -11.41 -6.36 -1.96
CA ASP A 275 -12.65 -6.33 -2.73
C ASP A 275 -13.19 -4.89 -2.80
N LYS A 276 -14.35 -4.68 -3.42
CA LYS A 276 -14.96 -3.38 -3.63
C LYS A 276 -15.05 -2.55 -2.33
N GLY A 277 -14.63 -1.30 -2.44
CA GLY A 277 -14.55 -0.33 -1.34
C GLY A 277 -13.48 -0.63 -0.30
N PHE A 278 -12.51 -1.48 -0.63
CA PHE A 278 -11.33 -1.69 0.19
C PHE A 278 -10.63 -0.37 0.53
N ARG A 279 -10.28 -0.21 1.80
CA ARG A 279 -9.47 0.91 2.31
C ARG A 279 -8.76 0.49 3.58
N PHE A 280 -7.63 1.12 3.87
CA PHE A 280 -6.88 0.89 5.10
C PHE A 280 -6.38 2.19 5.72
N GLN A 281 -6.06 2.11 7.00
CA GLN A 281 -5.39 3.13 7.78
C GLN A 281 -4.22 2.51 8.52
N ILE A 282 -3.11 3.24 8.61
CA ILE A 282 -1.95 2.86 9.42
C ILE A 282 -1.77 3.93 10.49
N ARG A 283 -1.60 3.48 11.72
CA ARG A 283 -1.29 4.31 12.88
C ARG A 283 0.12 3.96 13.35
N ALA A 284 0.94 4.97 13.55
CA ALA A 284 2.31 4.80 14.04
C ALA A 284 2.60 5.82 15.15
N ALA A 285 3.09 5.34 16.28
CA ALA A 285 3.56 6.17 17.40
C ALA A 285 4.76 5.51 18.08
N ASP A 286 5.63 6.30 18.70
CA ASP A 286 6.60 5.73 19.65
C ASP A 286 5.88 5.46 20.97
N ASN A 287 6.14 4.32 21.60
CA ASN A 287 5.48 3.93 22.86
C ASN A 287 5.64 4.95 24.00
N ARG A 288 6.69 5.79 23.99
CA ARG A 288 6.91 6.86 24.95
C ARG A 288 5.97 8.06 24.73
N TYR A 289 5.42 8.21 23.53
CA TYR A 289 4.60 9.34 23.10
C TYR A 289 3.33 8.89 22.35
N PRO A 290 2.42 8.15 23.00
CA PRO A 290 1.21 7.63 22.34
C PRO A 290 0.31 8.73 21.76
N ASP A 291 0.31 9.92 22.37
CA ASP A 291 -0.46 11.08 21.89
C ASP A 291 0.12 11.71 20.61
N ALA A 292 1.35 11.35 20.22
CA ALA A 292 2.02 11.80 19.00
C ALA A 292 1.81 10.84 17.83
N THR A 293 0.63 10.20 17.77
CA THR A 293 0.28 9.24 16.71
C THR A 293 0.18 9.91 15.35
N LYS A 294 0.84 9.34 14.35
CA LYS A 294 0.57 9.64 12.94
C LYS A 294 -0.36 8.62 12.32
N ILE A 295 -1.21 9.12 11.43
CA ILE A 295 -2.18 8.31 10.70
C ILE A 295 -1.96 8.52 9.21
N PHE A 296 -1.82 7.41 8.48
CA PHE A 296 -1.89 7.38 7.03
C PHE A 296 -3.20 6.68 6.63
N SER A 297 -3.93 7.24 5.67
CA SER A 297 -5.17 6.64 5.16
C SER A 297 -5.04 6.45 3.66
N TYR A 298 -5.48 5.30 3.16
CA TYR A 298 -5.46 5.00 1.74
C TYR A 298 -6.68 4.22 1.29
N GLN A 299 -7.18 4.63 0.13
CA GLN A 299 -8.20 3.94 -0.64
C GLN A 299 -7.70 3.85 -2.09
N PRO A 300 -7.55 2.64 -2.66
CA PRO A 300 -7.15 2.52 -4.05
C PRO A 300 -8.13 3.27 -4.97
N PRO A 301 -7.62 4.00 -5.97
CA PRO A 301 -8.47 4.52 -7.04
C PRO A 301 -9.22 3.38 -7.75
N ALA A 302 -10.41 3.65 -8.28
CA ALA A 302 -11.21 2.65 -8.99
C ALA A 302 -10.48 2.01 -10.18
N ALA A 303 -9.57 2.75 -10.83
CA ALA A 303 -8.76 2.23 -11.93
C ALA A 303 -7.56 1.35 -11.47
N ALA A 304 -7.21 1.41 -10.18
CA ALA A 304 -6.10 0.65 -9.62
C ALA A 304 -6.55 -0.69 -9.06
N LEU A 305 -7.69 -0.76 -8.37
CA LEU A 305 -8.27 -2.02 -7.87
C LEU A 305 -9.32 -2.55 -8.85
N GLY A 306 -8.97 -3.60 -9.58
CA GLY A 306 -9.87 -4.23 -10.54
C GLY A 306 -10.37 -5.62 -10.13
N GLY A 307 -10.99 -6.30 -11.09
CA GLY A 307 -11.56 -7.63 -10.93
C GLY A 307 -10.53 -8.72 -10.62
N GLY A 308 -11.00 -9.80 -10.00
CA GLY A 308 -10.19 -10.99 -9.76
C GLY A 308 -9.97 -11.75 -11.07
N THR A 309 -8.86 -12.47 -11.17
CA THR A 309 -8.41 -13.12 -12.42
C THR A 309 -8.03 -14.58 -12.19
N TYR A 310 -8.20 -15.41 -13.22
CA TYR A 310 -8.05 -16.86 -13.09
C TYR A 310 -7.47 -17.51 -14.34
N VAL A 311 -6.55 -18.46 -14.12
CA VAL A 311 -6.07 -19.38 -15.17
C VAL A 311 -6.05 -20.82 -14.69
N ARG A 312 -6.19 -21.74 -15.64
CA ARG A 312 -5.90 -23.15 -15.45
C ARG A 312 -4.77 -23.58 -16.38
N MET A 313 -3.70 -24.07 -15.79
CA MET A 313 -2.49 -24.48 -16.51
C MET A 313 -2.47 -26.00 -16.64
N HIS A 314 -2.63 -26.49 -17.87
CA HIS A 314 -2.52 -27.89 -18.26
C HIS A 314 -1.06 -28.18 -18.64
N LEU A 315 -0.33 -28.83 -17.75
CA LEU A 315 1.09 -29.15 -17.92
C LEU A 315 1.21 -30.59 -18.46
N VAL A 316 1.73 -30.73 -19.68
CA VAL A 316 1.86 -32.00 -20.40
C VAL A 316 3.32 -32.47 -20.33
N PRO A 317 3.65 -33.52 -19.55
CA PRO A 317 5.00 -34.07 -19.52
C PRO A 317 5.38 -34.59 -20.91
N VAL A 318 6.51 -34.14 -21.45
CA VAL A 318 7.05 -34.63 -22.72
C VAL A 318 8.07 -35.71 -22.42
N VAL A 319 7.92 -36.85 -23.10
CA VAL A 319 8.84 -37.99 -23.00
C VAL A 319 9.65 -38.09 -24.28
N THR A 320 10.97 -37.93 -24.18
CA THR A 320 11.90 -38.05 -25.30
C THR A 320 12.13 -39.52 -25.68
N PRO A 321 12.64 -39.82 -26.90
CA PRO A 321 12.91 -41.20 -27.33
C PRO A 321 13.86 -42.00 -26.43
N ASN A 322 14.77 -41.33 -25.72
CA ASN A 322 15.67 -41.96 -24.75
C ASN A 322 15.01 -42.21 -23.38
N GLY A 323 13.71 -41.94 -23.23
CA GLY A 323 12.94 -42.16 -22.01
C GLY A 323 13.04 -41.06 -20.96
N ALA A 324 13.76 -39.96 -21.22
CA ALA A 324 13.73 -38.81 -20.32
C ALA A 324 12.34 -38.16 -20.36
N LYS A 325 11.86 -37.73 -19.19
CA LYS A 325 10.50 -37.20 -19.01
C LYS A 325 10.56 -35.84 -18.31
N GLY A 326 9.82 -34.88 -18.85
CA GLY A 326 9.68 -33.56 -18.24
C GLY A 326 9.14 -33.65 -16.82
N LYS A 327 9.91 -33.15 -15.86
CA LYS A 327 9.54 -33.04 -14.45
C LYS A 327 8.67 -31.82 -14.19
N ILE A 328 7.64 -32.00 -13.35
CA ILE A 328 6.71 -30.92 -12.98
C ILE A 328 6.69 -30.79 -11.47
N ASP A 329 6.99 -29.59 -10.99
CA ASP A 329 6.73 -29.17 -9.62
C ASP A 329 5.55 -28.18 -9.64
N VAL A 330 4.37 -28.68 -9.25
CA VAL A 330 3.11 -27.91 -9.34
C VAL A 330 3.11 -26.73 -8.37
N ASP A 331 3.60 -26.91 -7.15
CA ASP A 331 3.52 -25.89 -6.12
C ASP A 331 4.52 -24.77 -6.41
N PHE A 332 5.74 -25.13 -6.82
CA PHE A 332 6.72 -24.16 -7.26
C PHE A 332 6.24 -23.36 -8.48
N PHE A 333 5.66 -24.04 -9.48
CA PHE A 333 5.14 -23.39 -10.68
C PHE A 333 4.00 -22.41 -10.35
N LYS A 334 3.05 -22.81 -9.50
CA LYS A 334 1.97 -21.92 -9.04
C LYS A 334 2.53 -20.70 -8.31
N LYS A 335 3.48 -20.90 -7.40
CA LYS A 335 4.11 -19.82 -6.65
C LYS A 335 4.78 -18.84 -7.60
N ALA A 336 5.56 -19.34 -8.57
CA ALA A 336 6.28 -18.51 -9.52
C ALA A 336 5.32 -17.70 -10.41
N LEU A 337 4.27 -18.35 -10.91
CA LEU A 337 3.28 -17.70 -11.75
C LEU A 337 2.50 -16.62 -11.01
N MET A 338 2.11 -16.90 -9.76
CA MET A 338 1.45 -15.90 -8.91
C MET A 338 2.39 -14.74 -8.62
N ALA A 339 3.66 -14.98 -8.25
CA ALA A 339 4.62 -13.90 -7.99
C ALA A 339 4.85 -12.99 -9.21
N ALA A 340 4.89 -13.58 -10.42
CA ALA A 340 5.13 -12.86 -11.66
C ALA A 340 3.91 -12.06 -12.18
N TYR A 341 2.71 -12.65 -12.11
CA TYR A 341 1.55 -12.13 -12.83
C TYR A 341 0.33 -11.83 -11.95
N PRO A 342 -0.52 -10.86 -12.37
CA PRO A 342 -1.68 -10.39 -11.62
C PRO A 342 -2.84 -11.39 -11.66
N LEU A 343 -2.67 -12.54 -11.00
CA LEU A 343 -3.61 -13.66 -10.90
C LEU A 343 -4.17 -13.77 -9.48
N SER A 344 -5.49 -13.93 -9.32
CA SER A 344 -6.11 -14.25 -8.03
C SER A 344 -6.04 -15.73 -7.71
N ALA A 345 -6.13 -16.57 -8.75
CA ALA A 345 -6.10 -18.02 -8.60
C ALA A 345 -5.45 -18.70 -9.82
N VAL A 346 -4.70 -19.76 -9.52
CA VAL A 346 -4.09 -20.64 -10.51
C VAL A 346 -4.45 -22.08 -10.16
N ASP A 347 -5.18 -22.73 -11.05
CA ASP A 347 -5.33 -24.18 -11.00
C ASP A 347 -4.31 -24.82 -11.95
N VAL A 348 -3.81 -26.00 -11.57
CA VAL A 348 -2.86 -26.75 -12.40
C VAL A 348 -3.40 -28.16 -12.59
N VAL A 349 -3.41 -28.62 -13.83
CA VAL A 349 -3.75 -29.98 -14.24
C VAL A 349 -2.50 -30.60 -14.85
N VAL A 350 -2.03 -31.70 -14.30
CA VAL A 350 -0.96 -32.49 -14.94
C VAL A 350 -1.63 -33.47 -15.90
N GLU A 351 -1.39 -33.26 -17.18
CA GLU A 351 -1.96 -34.02 -18.28
C GLU A 351 -1.19 -35.34 -18.50
N PRO A 352 -1.83 -36.38 -19.10
CA PRO A 352 -1.11 -37.54 -19.60
C PRO A 352 0.08 -37.15 -20.48
N GLU A 353 1.17 -37.91 -20.40
CA GLU A 353 2.39 -37.62 -21.14
C GLU A 353 2.21 -37.71 -22.66
N ILE A 354 3.02 -36.93 -23.40
CA ILE A 354 3.14 -37.04 -24.84
C ILE A 354 4.52 -37.61 -25.19
N LYS A 355 4.53 -38.63 -26.06
CA LYS A 355 5.79 -39.20 -26.57
C LYS A 355 6.26 -38.35 -27.74
N TRP A 356 7.46 -37.83 -27.61
CA TRP A 356 8.09 -37.00 -28.63
C TRP A 356 8.93 -37.87 -29.55
N ALA A 357 8.83 -37.62 -30.86
CA ALA A 357 9.42 -38.48 -31.87
C ALA A 357 10.93 -38.25 -32.08
N THR A 358 11.48 -37.15 -31.56
CA THR A 358 12.86 -36.71 -31.81
C THR A 358 13.63 -36.51 -30.51
N THR A 359 14.94 -36.70 -30.55
CA THR A 359 15.87 -36.33 -29.47
C THR A 359 16.48 -34.95 -29.66
N ALA A 360 16.18 -34.29 -30.79
CA ALA A 360 16.70 -32.96 -31.12
C ALA A 360 15.79 -31.87 -30.53
N TYR A 361 16.43 -30.81 -30.02
CA TYR A 361 15.77 -29.61 -29.50
C TYR A 361 15.95 -28.43 -30.46
N SER A 362 15.86 -28.69 -31.77
CA SER A 362 15.94 -27.61 -32.75
C SER A 362 14.69 -26.73 -32.68
N ASN A 363 14.77 -25.50 -33.19
CA ASN A 363 13.61 -24.60 -33.22
C ASN A 363 12.43 -25.23 -33.97
N ASP A 364 12.68 -25.94 -35.07
CA ASP A 364 11.64 -26.61 -35.85
C ASP A 364 10.98 -27.75 -35.07
N ASP A 365 11.76 -28.51 -34.30
CA ASP A 365 11.23 -29.60 -33.46
C ASP A 365 10.36 -29.05 -32.31
N ILE A 366 10.79 -27.96 -31.68
CA ILE A 366 10.06 -27.28 -30.60
C ILE A 366 8.77 -26.63 -31.13
N LEU A 367 8.80 -26.06 -32.34
CA LEU A 367 7.61 -25.54 -33.02
C LEU A 367 6.64 -26.66 -33.38
N GLY A 368 7.12 -27.80 -33.88
CA GLY A 368 6.29 -28.98 -34.12
C GLY A 368 5.57 -29.44 -32.84
N LEU A 369 6.31 -29.53 -31.73
CA LEU A 369 5.75 -29.87 -30.43
C LEU A 369 4.71 -28.82 -29.95
N LEU A 370 4.95 -27.52 -30.17
CA LEU A 370 3.95 -26.48 -29.86
C LEU A 370 2.63 -26.73 -30.60
N TYR A 371 2.68 -27.09 -31.89
CA TYR A 371 1.49 -27.41 -32.67
C TYR A 371 0.79 -28.66 -32.16
N ASP A 372 1.52 -29.70 -31.77
CA ASP A 372 0.95 -30.92 -31.17
C ASP A 372 0.23 -30.61 -29.84
N ILE A 373 0.84 -29.79 -28.99
CA ILE A 373 0.24 -29.32 -27.72
C ILE A 373 -1.02 -28.50 -27.99
N ASN A 374 -1.00 -27.59 -28.96
CA ASN A 374 -2.17 -26.80 -29.32
C ASN A 374 -3.28 -27.65 -29.96
N SER A 375 -2.93 -28.68 -30.73
CA SER A 375 -3.88 -29.65 -31.27
C SER A 375 -4.57 -30.44 -30.15
N ARG A 376 -3.80 -30.89 -29.15
CA ARG A 376 -4.35 -31.53 -27.94
C ARG A 376 -5.27 -30.60 -27.15
N ARG A 377 -4.88 -29.33 -27.00
CA ARG A 377 -5.76 -28.33 -26.41
C ARG A 377 -7.06 -28.20 -27.21
N ALA A 378 -6.98 -28.08 -28.54
CA ALA A 378 -8.16 -27.92 -29.36
C ALA A 378 -9.12 -29.12 -29.25
N SER A 379 -8.58 -30.34 -29.13
CA SER A 379 -9.38 -31.56 -28.99
C SER A 379 -10.02 -31.75 -27.61
N SER A 380 -9.55 -31.05 -26.57
CA SER A 380 -10.10 -31.14 -25.22
C SER A 380 -11.33 -30.25 -24.96
N GLN A 381 -11.81 -29.52 -25.98
CA GLN A 381 -12.89 -28.52 -25.86
C GLN A 381 -12.63 -27.51 -24.72
N PRO A 382 -11.53 -26.76 -24.82
CA PRO A 382 -11.00 -25.96 -23.74
C PRO A 382 -11.88 -24.74 -23.50
N ASN A 383 -11.97 -24.30 -22.25
CA ASN A 383 -12.48 -22.98 -21.93
C ASN A 383 -11.41 -21.93 -22.24
N ASN A 384 -11.81 -20.66 -22.26
CA ASN A 384 -10.87 -19.57 -22.49
C ASN A 384 -9.77 -19.48 -21.41
N TYR A 385 -10.01 -19.99 -20.21
CA TYR A 385 -9.02 -20.00 -19.12
C TYR A 385 -8.09 -21.22 -19.11
N ASP A 386 -8.22 -22.15 -20.08
CA ASP A 386 -7.41 -23.37 -20.13
C ASP A 386 -6.18 -23.15 -21.04
N PHE A 387 -4.98 -23.20 -20.45
CA PHE A 387 -3.68 -23.00 -21.12
C PHE A 387 -2.89 -24.30 -21.11
N TYR A 388 -2.36 -24.73 -22.26
CA TYR A 388 -1.66 -26.02 -22.40
C TYR A 388 -0.17 -25.83 -22.66
N TYR A 389 0.66 -26.44 -21.83
CA TYR A 389 2.10 -26.30 -21.91
C TYR A 389 2.79 -27.65 -21.95
N GLY A 390 3.54 -27.92 -23.01
CA GLY A 390 4.46 -29.06 -23.09
C GLY A 390 5.67 -28.82 -22.19
N VAL A 391 5.94 -29.74 -21.27
CA VAL A 391 7.06 -29.65 -20.33
C VAL A 391 8.18 -30.58 -20.78
N VAL A 392 9.28 -30.00 -21.29
CA VAL A 392 10.38 -30.75 -21.91
C VAL A 392 11.56 -30.95 -20.96
N PRO A 393 12.17 -32.16 -20.89
CA PRO A 393 13.28 -32.47 -20.00
C PRO A 393 14.62 -31.91 -20.50
N CYS A 394 14.68 -30.59 -20.69
CA CYS A 394 15.87 -29.85 -21.10
C CYS A 394 15.90 -28.47 -20.43
N GLY A 395 17.08 -27.84 -20.42
CA GLY A 395 17.24 -26.39 -20.19
C GLY A 395 17.29 -25.60 -21.52
N CYS A 396 16.55 -26.02 -22.54
CA CYS A 396 16.64 -25.54 -23.92
C CYS A 396 15.56 -24.50 -24.28
N THR A 397 15.53 -24.06 -25.55
CA THR A 397 14.61 -23.03 -26.09
C THR A 397 13.13 -23.35 -25.85
N SER A 398 12.36 -22.32 -25.49
CA SER A 398 10.91 -22.36 -25.27
C SER A 398 10.17 -21.58 -26.36
N VAL A 399 8.84 -21.74 -26.42
CA VAL A 399 7.99 -20.97 -27.32
C VAL A 399 6.54 -20.97 -26.86
N ALA A 400 5.81 -19.88 -27.10
CA ALA A 400 4.37 -19.82 -26.94
C ALA A 400 3.69 -18.95 -28.01
N PHE A 401 2.38 -19.13 -28.18
CA PHE A 401 1.57 -18.23 -29.01
C PHE A 401 1.36 -16.88 -28.31
N ALA A 402 1.36 -15.78 -29.08
CA ALA A 402 1.21 -14.41 -28.58
C ALA A 402 0.09 -13.62 -29.30
N PRO A 403 -1.05 -13.29 -28.66
CA PRO A 403 -1.59 -13.97 -27.47
C PRO A 403 -1.95 -15.42 -27.79
N GLY A 404 -2.00 -16.25 -26.75
CA GLY A 404 -2.06 -17.69 -26.94
C GLY A 404 -2.61 -18.46 -25.75
N ARG A 405 -2.88 -19.74 -25.99
CA ARG A 405 -3.29 -20.72 -24.98
C ARG A 405 -2.43 -21.98 -25.01
N ALA A 406 -1.34 -21.97 -25.77
CA ALA A 406 -0.44 -23.09 -25.87
C ALA A 406 1.02 -22.64 -25.91
N GLY A 407 1.90 -23.44 -25.31
CA GLY A 407 3.33 -23.21 -25.25
C GLY A 407 4.14 -24.49 -25.00
N VAL A 408 5.46 -24.35 -25.06
CA VAL A 408 6.44 -25.36 -24.67
C VAL A 408 7.43 -24.69 -23.72
N ILE A 409 7.64 -25.30 -22.56
CA ILE A 409 8.49 -24.79 -21.50
C ILE A 409 9.44 -25.86 -20.96
N PRO A 410 10.61 -25.47 -20.48
CA PRO A 410 11.56 -26.36 -19.82
C PRO A 410 11.01 -26.92 -18.51
N ASP A 411 11.51 -28.10 -18.12
CA ASP A 411 11.09 -28.80 -16.91
C ASP A 411 11.66 -28.23 -15.61
N SER A 412 11.07 -28.67 -14.49
CA SER A 412 11.45 -28.15 -13.17
C SER A 412 12.82 -28.60 -12.67
N GLY A 413 13.42 -29.61 -13.29
CA GLY A 413 14.76 -30.08 -12.95
C GLY A 413 15.87 -29.09 -13.28
N TYR A 414 15.60 -28.11 -14.15
CA TYR A 414 16.58 -27.10 -14.57
C TYR A 414 16.37 -25.73 -13.91
N TYR A 415 15.32 -25.54 -13.12
CA TYR A 415 15.00 -24.22 -12.57
C TYR A 415 16.08 -23.77 -11.57
N THR A 416 16.75 -22.66 -11.91
CA THR A 416 17.70 -21.95 -11.03
C THR A 416 17.26 -20.48 -10.90
N LYS A 417 17.95 -19.72 -10.04
CA LYS A 417 17.72 -18.27 -9.88
C LYS A 417 17.96 -17.45 -11.15
N GLU A 418 18.69 -17.98 -12.13
CA GLU A 418 18.97 -17.35 -13.44
C GLU A 418 18.61 -18.31 -14.59
N GLY A 419 17.71 -19.27 -14.31
CA GLY A 419 17.46 -20.43 -15.15
C GLY A 419 16.10 -20.48 -15.86
N PRO A 420 15.77 -21.65 -16.43
CA PRO A 420 14.60 -21.87 -17.28
C PRO A 420 13.20 -21.52 -16.71
N MET A 421 13.07 -21.17 -15.43
CA MET A 421 11.83 -20.61 -14.90
C MET A 421 11.56 -19.20 -15.44
N GLN A 422 12.58 -18.34 -15.60
CA GLN A 422 12.36 -17.01 -16.22
C GLN A 422 11.83 -17.15 -17.63
N VAL A 423 12.41 -18.08 -18.37
CA VAL A 423 12.02 -18.43 -19.73
C VAL A 423 10.59 -18.96 -19.77
N SER A 424 10.21 -19.83 -18.82
CA SER A 424 8.82 -20.31 -18.69
C SER A 424 7.82 -19.18 -18.45
N ILE A 425 8.15 -18.26 -17.55
CA ILE A 425 7.30 -17.10 -17.26
C ILE A 425 7.25 -16.17 -18.45
N HIS A 426 8.36 -15.92 -19.15
CA HIS A 426 8.41 -15.16 -20.39
C HIS A 426 7.39 -15.65 -21.43
N GLU A 427 7.40 -16.96 -21.72
CA GLU A 427 6.44 -17.55 -22.67
C GLU A 427 4.99 -17.46 -22.20
N ILE A 428 4.75 -17.50 -20.89
CA ILE A 428 3.41 -17.30 -20.34
C ILE A 428 2.99 -15.82 -20.48
N GLY A 429 3.93 -14.89 -20.40
CA GLY A 429 3.73 -13.48 -20.74
C GLY A 429 3.22 -13.29 -22.17
N HIS A 430 3.79 -14.00 -23.13
CA HIS A 430 3.29 -14.04 -24.51
C HIS A 430 1.84 -14.53 -24.58
N SER A 431 1.49 -15.59 -23.86
CA SER A 431 0.11 -16.08 -23.79
C SER A 431 -0.88 -15.03 -23.26
N PHE A 432 -0.41 -14.10 -22.43
CA PHE A 432 -1.18 -12.94 -21.96
C PHE A 432 -1.10 -11.70 -22.88
N GLY A 433 -0.60 -11.87 -24.10
CA GLY A 433 -0.55 -10.83 -25.12
C GLY A 433 0.58 -9.82 -24.94
N ARG A 434 1.62 -10.14 -24.15
CA ARG A 434 2.83 -9.32 -24.09
C ARG A 434 3.73 -9.65 -25.27
N MET A 435 4.27 -8.63 -25.92
CA MET A 435 5.31 -8.78 -26.93
C MET A 435 6.67 -8.54 -26.28
N HIS A 436 7.75 -8.85 -26.99
CA HIS A 436 9.08 -8.46 -26.52
C HIS A 436 9.18 -6.95 -26.37
N THR A 437 10.06 -6.48 -25.49
CA THR A 437 10.18 -5.05 -25.21
C THR A 437 10.65 -4.23 -26.42
N TRP A 438 11.33 -4.85 -27.39
CA TRP A 438 11.72 -4.22 -28.65
C TRP A 438 10.61 -4.24 -29.72
N ASP A 439 9.66 -5.17 -29.63
CA ASP A 439 8.51 -5.28 -30.53
C ASP A 439 7.31 -4.44 -30.04
N ASP A 440 7.30 -4.07 -28.76
CA ASP A 440 6.26 -3.23 -28.15
C ASP A 440 6.66 -1.74 -28.21
N GLU A 441 6.07 -1.00 -29.15
CA GLU A 441 6.27 0.45 -29.29
C GLU A 441 5.92 1.25 -28.02
N ALA A 442 4.97 0.79 -27.21
CA ALA A 442 4.61 1.45 -25.96
C ALA A 442 5.52 1.09 -24.79
N SER A 443 6.37 0.06 -24.94
CA SER A 443 7.31 -0.34 -23.89
C SER A 443 8.30 0.78 -23.57
N PRO A 444 8.46 1.14 -22.28
CA PRO A 444 9.47 2.11 -21.85
C PRO A 444 10.90 1.53 -21.87
N TYR A 445 11.05 0.19 -21.96
CA TYR A 445 12.33 -0.50 -21.86
C TYR A 445 12.86 -0.90 -23.24
N LYS A 446 13.20 0.10 -24.06
CA LYS A 446 13.68 -0.14 -25.43
C LYS A 446 14.99 -0.93 -25.46
N SER A 447 15.07 -1.86 -26.42
CA SER A 447 16.23 -2.67 -26.83
C SER A 447 17.35 -2.80 -25.78
N GLY A 448 17.11 -3.64 -24.77
CA GLY A 448 18.15 -4.04 -23.82
C GLY A 448 18.49 -3.03 -22.72
N ASN A 449 17.61 -2.05 -22.49
CA ASN A 449 17.73 -1.17 -21.32
C ASN A 449 17.18 -1.84 -20.05
N ALA A 450 17.87 -1.63 -18.93
CA ALA A 450 17.35 -2.00 -17.61
C ALA A 450 16.05 -1.25 -17.34
N ILE A 451 15.23 -1.78 -16.42
CA ILE A 451 13.96 -1.16 -16.01
C ILE A 451 14.22 0.25 -15.46
N GLY A 452 15.36 0.44 -14.79
CA GLY A 452 15.83 1.76 -14.39
C GLY A 452 15.06 2.27 -13.19
N VAL A 453 14.10 3.16 -13.43
CA VAL A 453 13.31 3.82 -12.39
C VAL A 453 11.94 3.16 -12.29
N GLY A 454 11.48 2.90 -11.06
CA GLY A 454 10.16 2.34 -10.83
C GLY A 454 10.04 1.67 -9.46
N PRO A 455 8.92 0.98 -9.21
CA PRO A 455 8.75 0.17 -8.02
C PRO A 455 9.78 -0.95 -7.95
N TRP A 456 10.14 -1.33 -6.73
CA TRP A 456 11.03 -2.46 -6.51
C TRP A 456 10.32 -3.77 -6.83
N LEU A 457 11.07 -4.77 -7.30
CA LEU A 457 10.50 -5.95 -7.94
C LEU A 457 10.81 -7.22 -7.14
N PRO A 458 9.86 -8.13 -6.98
CA PRO A 458 10.15 -9.44 -6.42
C PRO A 458 10.87 -10.29 -7.47
N GLU A 459 11.78 -11.17 -7.03
CA GLU A 459 12.20 -12.27 -7.91
C GLU A 459 10.96 -13.10 -8.26
N VAL A 460 10.89 -13.61 -9.48
CA VAL A 460 9.79 -14.46 -9.97
C VAL A 460 9.54 -15.67 -9.05
N THR A 461 10.53 -16.12 -8.27
CA THR A 461 10.41 -17.24 -7.34
C THR A 461 10.38 -16.83 -5.87
N ALA A 462 10.49 -15.52 -5.60
CA ALA A 462 10.57 -14.99 -4.25
C ALA A 462 9.27 -15.20 -3.47
N ASP A 463 9.43 -15.30 -2.16
CA ASP A 463 8.37 -14.94 -1.24
C ASP A 463 8.32 -13.40 -1.16
N LEU A 464 7.17 -12.80 -1.49
CA LEU A 464 6.98 -11.34 -1.54
C LEU A 464 7.32 -10.67 -0.20
N ALA A 465 7.32 -11.41 0.91
CA ALA A 465 7.69 -10.89 2.23
C ALA A 465 9.20 -10.83 2.50
N GLN A 466 10.05 -11.41 1.65
CA GLN A 466 11.46 -11.69 2.01
C GLN A 466 12.48 -10.77 1.33
N SER A 467 12.30 -10.41 0.06
CA SER A 467 13.28 -9.60 -0.66
C SER A 467 12.66 -8.93 -1.89
N PHE A 468 13.03 -7.67 -2.09
CA PHE A 468 12.75 -6.93 -3.31
C PHE A 468 14.06 -6.45 -3.92
N ILE A 469 14.08 -6.36 -5.25
CA ILE A 469 15.25 -6.00 -6.03
C ILE A 469 15.09 -4.61 -6.63
N ASN A 470 16.20 -3.89 -6.70
CA ASN A 470 16.30 -2.60 -7.36
C ASN A 470 16.03 -2.75 -8.87
N PRO A 471 15.02 -2.07 -9.45
CA PRO A 471 14.72 -2.16 -10.87
C PRO A 471 15.87 -1.64 -11.76
N ALA A 472 16.75 -0.79 -11.24
CA ALA A 472 17.91 -0.30 -11.99
C ALA A 472 18.93 -1.40 -12.33
N THR A 473 18.90 -2.53 -11.62
CA THR A 473 19.80 -3.67 -11.83
C THR A 473 19.11 -4.84 -12.50
N ARG A 474 17.89 -4.65 -13.03
CA ARG A 474 17.05 -5.68 -13.63
C ARG A 474 16.53 -5.28 -14.98
N TYR A 475 16.33 -6.28 -15.82
CA TYR A 475 15.67 -6.15 -17.10
C TYR A 475 14.27 -6.75 -17.03
N ASP A 476 13.35 -6.23 -17.84
CA ASP A 476 12.00 -6.80 -17.90
C ASP A 476 12.07 -8.22 -18.45
N ILE A 477 11.25 -9.12 -17.92
CA ILE A 477 11.21 -10.51 -18.37
C ILE A 477 11.02 -10.65 -19.88
N MET A 478 10.29 -9.74 -20.53
CA MET A 478 10.03 -9.75 -21.97
C MET A 478 11.20 -9.24 -22.85
N SER A 479 12.37 -8.94 -22.26
CA SER A 479 13.52 -8.37 -22.96
C SER A 479 14.67 -9.34 -23.22
N TYR A 480 14.64 -10.58 -22.71
CA TYR A 480 15.74 -11.55 -22.75
C TYR A 480 17.11 -11.11 -22.16
N ASN A 481 17.30 -9.84 -21.83
CA ASN A 481 18.51 -9.34 -21.19
C ASN A 481 18.62 -9.89 -19.76
N VAL A 482 19.79 -10.39 -19.37
CA VAL A 482 20.02 -10.91 -18.02
C VAL A 482 20.66 -9.85 -17.12
N PRO A 483 20.28 -9.78 -15.82
CA PRO A 483 19.27 -10.60 -15.14
C PRO A 483 17.82 -10.12 -15.40
N ASN A 484 16.95 -11.03 -15.87
CA ASN A 484 15.51 -10.85 -16.13
C ASN A 484 14.62 -11.66 -15.17
N ASP A 485 15.07 -11.82 -13.93
CA ASP A 485 14.40 -12.59 -12.88
C ASP A 485 13.14 -11.92 -12.30
N SER A 486 12.59 -10.88 -12.97
CA SER A 486 11.55 -10.01 -12.45
C SER A 486 10.62 -9.49 -13.57
N VAL A 487 9.35 -9.23 -13.24
CA VAL A 487 8.37 -8.61 -14.15
C VAL A 487 8.25 -7.12 -13.81
N SER A 488 8.45 -6.23 -14.78
CA SER A 488 8.28 -4.79 -14.54
C SER A 488 6.83 -4.40 -14.25
N ALA A 489 6.63 -3.22 -13.66
CA ALA A 489 5.29 -2.67 -13.46
C ALA A 489 4.53 -2.48 -14.77
N TYR A 490 5.20 -2.08 -15.85
CA TYR A 490 4.58 -1.93 -17.17
C TYR A 490 4.07 -3.28 -17.71
N THR A 491 4.91 -4.32 -17.69
CA THR A 491 4.51 -5.66 -18.13
C THR A 491 3.42 -6.24 -17.24
N TYR A 492 3.52 -6.07 -15.92
CA TYR A 492 2.50 -6.50 -14.95
C TYR A 492 1.14 -5.84 -15.24
N ALA A 493 1.10 -4.52 -15.43
CA ALA A 493 -0.12 -3.78 -15.75
C ALA A 493 -0.69 -4.15 -17.13
N GLY A 494 0.18 -4.39 -18.12
CA GLY A 494 -0.20 -4.86 -19.45
C GLY A 494 -0.85 -6.25 -19.41
N VAL A 495 -0.27 -7.18 -18.65
CA VAL A 495 -0.87 -8.50 -18.40
C VAL A 495 -2.20 -8.33 -17.70
N TYR A 496 -2.28 -7.48 -16.67
CA TYR A 496 -3.53 -7.28 -15.94
C TYR A 496 -4.67 -6.83 -16.84
N LYS A 497 -4.41 -5.85 -17.72
CA LYS A 497 -5.37 -5.38 -18.71
C LYS A 497 -5.91 -6.52 -19.58
N TYR A 498 -5.06 -7.46 -19.99
CA TYR A 498 -5.48 -8.63 -20.76
C TYR A 498 -6.29 -9.61 -19.92
N VAL A 499 -5.77 -10.01 -18.75
CA VAL A 499 -6.38 -11.08 -17.94
C VAL A 499 -7.68 -10.64 -17.26
N GLU A 500 -7.81 -9.37 -16.88
CA GLU A 500 -9.06 -8.83 -16.31
C GLU A 500 -10.21 -8.92 -17.33
N GLN A 501 -9.90 -8.61 -18.59
CA GLN A 501 -10.89 -8.62 -19.67
C GLN A 501 -11.26 -10.03 -20.13
N ASN A 502 -10.27 -10.92 -20.24
CA ASN A 502 -10.43 -12.21 -20.92
C ASN A 502 -10.59 -13.39 -19.95
N LEU A 503 -10.05 -13.26 -18.73
CA LEU A 503 -9.85 -14.36 -17.79
C LEU A 503 -10.36 -13.99 -16.38
N PRO A 504 -11.60 -13.51 -16.24
CA PRO A 504 -12.11 -13.10 -14.94
C PRO A 504 -12.26 -14.31 -14.01
N LEU A 505 -12.02 -14.09 -12.72
CA LEU A 505 -12.18 -15.10 -11.67
C LEU A 505 -13.62 -15.64 -11.61
N SER A 506 -14.62 -14.88 -12.05
CA SER A 506 -16.00 -15.34 -12.15
C SER A 506 -16.17 -16.51 -13.13
N ALA A 507 -15.25 -16.69 -14.09
CA ALA A 507 -15.23 -17.83 -14.99
C ALA A 507 -14.63 -19.09 -14.33
N ARG A 508 -13.94 -18.96 -13.18
CA ARG A 508 -13.43 -20.11 -12.45
C ARG A 508 -14.61 -21.00 -12.04
N PRO A 509 -14.61 -22.30 -12.39
CA PRO A 509 -15.68 -23.17 -11.96
C PRO A 509 -15.69 -23.26 -10.44
N LYS A 510 -16.88 -23.17 -9.85
CA LYS A 510 -17.05 -23.38 -8.40
C LYS A 510 -16.59 -24.80 -8.08
N LEU A 511 -15.67 -24.92 -7.12
CA LEU A 511 -15.21 -26.19 -6.59
C LEU A 511 -16.41 -27.01 -6.07
N LEU A 512 -16.89 -27.94 -6.87
CA LEU A 512 -17.27 -29.24 -6.32
C LEU A 512 -15.99 -29.86 -5.77
N ARG A 513 -16.03 -30.37 -4.53
CA ARG A 513 -14.90 -31.05 -3.89
C ARG A 513 -14.28 -32.08 -4.83
N ALA A 514 -12.95 -32.19 -4.75
CA ALA A 514 -12.11 -33.09 -5.52
C ALA A 514 -12.61 -34.54 -5.59
N SER A 515 -12.32 -35.17 -6.72
CA SER A 515 -12.17 -36.61 -6.98
C SER A 515 -12.43 -37.56 -5.80
N ALA A 516 -13.47 -38.38 -5.93
CA ALA A 516 -13.46 -39.72 -5.36
C ALA A 516 -12.26 -40.52 -5.94
N PRO A 517 -11.71 -41.53 -5.25
CA PRO A 517 -10.56 -42.29 -5.74
C PRO A 517 -10.83 -42.77 -7.17
N ALA A 518 -9.80 -42.69 -8.02
CA ALA A 518 -9.88 -43.18 -9.39
C ALA A 518 -10.44 -44.61 -9.38
N GLY A 519 -11.68 -44.77 -9.82
CA GLY A 519 -12.15 -46.06 -10.27
C GLY A 519 -11.24 -46.54 -11.40
N THR A 520 -11.08 -47.85 -11.52
CA THR A 520 -10.63 -48.42 -12.78
C THR A 520 -11.84 -48.49 -13.71
N ALA A 521 -11.74 -47.95 -14.91
CA ALA A 521 -12.72 -48.13 -15.97
C ALA A 521 -12.14 -49.02 -17.07
N LEU A 522 -13.01 -49.71 -17.82
CA LEU A 522 -12.61 -50.48 -18.99
C LEU A 522 -12.87 -49.63 -20.23
N ARG A 523 -11.80 -49.27 -20.95
CA ARG A 523 -11.86 -48.54 -22.21
C ARG A 523 -12.09 -49.51 -23.37
N LEU A 524 -13.13 -49.26 -24.14
CA LEU A 524 -13.48 -49.92 -25.39
C LEU A 524 -13.37 -48.89 -26.51
N ALA A 525 -12.66 -49.23 -27.58
CA ALA A 525 -12.52 -48.34 -28.72
C ALA A 525 -12.54 -49.13 -30.02
N GLY A 526 -12.94 -48.50 -31.10
CA GLY A 526 -13.01 -49.15 -32.40
C GLY A 526 -13.27 -48.18 -33.55
N VAL A 527 -13.25 -48.73 -34.76
CA VAL A 527 -13.60 -48.03 -35.98
C VAL A 527 -14.73 -48.79 -36.64
N LEU A 528 -15.75 -48.07 -37.09
CA LEU A 528 -16.90 -48.59 -37.80
C LEU A 528 -16.95 -47.99 -39.21
N ASN A 529 -17.33 -48.83 -40.16
CA ASN A 529 -17.59 -48.45 -41.55
C ASN A 529 -19.10 -48.50 -41.79
N GLU A 530 -19.72 -47.33 -41.82
CA GLU A 530 -21.18 -47.17 -41.92
C GLU A 530 -21.75 -47.73 -43.22
N ASN A 531 -20.97 -47.74 -44.31
CA ASN A 531 -21.40 -48.25 -45.62
C ASN A 531 -21.24 -49.77 -45.73
N ALA A 532 -20.14 -50.31 -45.20
CA ALA A 532 -19.87 -51.74 -45.21
C ALA A 532 -20.60 -52.49 -44.08
N GLY A 533 -21.15 -51.77 -43.10
CA GLY A 533 -21.80 -52.36 -41.92
C GLY A 533 -20.84 -53.15 -41.03
N THR A 534 -19.54 -52.86 -41.09
CA THR A 534 -18.49 -53.59 -40.35
C THR A 534 -17.91 -52.76 -39.21
N VAL A 535 -17.50 -53.44 -38.14
CA VAL A 535 -16.84 -52.81 -36.98
C VAL A 535 -15.54 -53.55 -36.68
N LYS A 536 -14.48 -52.79 -36.40
CA LYS A 536 -13.21 -53.31 -35.89
C LYS A 536 -12.97 -52.76 -34.49
N LEU A 537 -12.82 -53.66 -33.51
CA LEU A 537 -12.56 -53.32 -32.11
C LEU A 537 -11.06 -53.38 -31.80
N ASN A 538 -10.60 -52.44 -30.98
CA ASN A 538 -9.29 -52.49 -30.34
C ASN A 538 -9.37 -53.37 -29.08
N ALA A 539 -8.22 -53.81 -28.57
CA ALA A 539 -8.17 -54.51 -27.29
C ALA A 539 -8.74 -53.63 -26.17
N ALA A 540 -9.48 -54.25 -25.24
CA ALA A 540 -10.01 -53.55 -24.09
C ALA A 540 -8.87 -53.23 -23.11
N MET A 541 -8.83 -51.99 -22.60
CA MET A 541 -7.75 -51.53 -21.73
C MET A 541 -8.30 -51.04 -20.39
N ARG A 542 -7.66 -51.43 -19.29
CA ARG A 542 -7.95 -50.81 -17.99
C ARG A 542 -7.32 -49.42 -17.96
N VAL A 543 -8.14 -48.41 -17.70
CA VAL A 543 -7.69 -47.01 -17.61
C VAL A 543 -8.14 -46.41 -16.29
N SER A 544 -7.33 -45.51 -15.75
CA SER A 544 -7.74 -44.69 -14.61
C SER A 544 -8.84 -43.72 -15.05
N GLY A 545 -9.98 -43.74 -14.37
CA GLY A 545 -11.07 -42.81 -14.65
C GLY A 545 -12.43 -43.38 -14.28
N THR A 546 -13.43 -42.51 -14.25
CA THR A 546 -14.82 -42.93 -14.13
C THR A 546 -15.37 -43.32 -15.50
N PRO A 547 -16.25 -44.33 -15.58
CA PRO A 547 -16.99 -44.62 -16.79
C PRO A 547 -17.67 -43.37 -17.35
N ASP A 548 -17.61 -43.16 -18.66
CA ASP A 548 -18.24 -42.04 -19.38
C ASP A 548 -19.66 -42.37 -19.86
N THR A 549 -20.18 -43.53 -19.46
CA THR A 549 -21.51 -44.02 -19.81
C THR A 549 -22.11 -44.89 -18.68
N VAL A 550 -23.40 -45.21 -18.80
CA VAL A 550 -24.13 -46.11 -17.90
C VAL A 550 -24.81 -47.23 -18.68
N VAL A 551 -25.03 -48.37 -18.04
CA VAL A 551 -25.76 -49.50 -18.64
C VAL A 551 -27.19 -49.05 -18.97
N LEU A 552 -27.64 -49.31 -20.19
CA LEU A 552 -29.03 -49.09 -20.61
C LEU A 552 -29.96 -50.04 -19.83
N ALA A 553 -31.15 -49.55 -19.46
CA ALA A 553 -32.18 -50.40 -18.88
C ALA A 553 -32.51 -51.57 -19.83
N GLY A 554 -32.77 -52.77 -19.28
CA GLY A 554 -32.96 -53.99 -20.09
C GLY A 554 -34.12 -53.92 -21.09
N ASP A 555 -35.08 -53.02 -20.84
CA ASP A 555 -36.26 -52.73 -21.67
C ASP A 555 -36.12 -51.49 -22.56
N ALA A 556 -34.94 -50.85 -22.59
CA ALA A 556 -34.70 -49.67 -23.42
C ALA A 556 -34.89 -49.99 -24.93
N GLN A 557 -35.85 -49.32 -25.55
CA GLN A 557 -36.09 -49.40 -27.00
C GLN A 557 -34.99 -48.60 -27.72
N LEU A 558 -34.22 -49.27 -28.59
CA LEU A 558 -33.21 -48.63 -29.42
C LEU A 558 -33.87 -48.05 -30.67
N ALA A 559 -33.63 -46.78 -30.98
CA ALA A 559 -34.02 -46.23 -32.27
C ALA A 559 -33.23 -46.93 -33.39
N ASN A 560 -33.77 -46.96 -34.61
CA ASN A 560 -33.16 -47.70 -35.73
C ASN A 560 -31.72 -47.28 -36.05
N ASP A 561 -31.32 -46.06 -35.67
CA ASP A 561 -29.98 -45.51 -35.93
C ASP A 561 -29.07 -45.43 -34.70
N ASP A 562 -29.52 -45.89 -33.53
CA ASP A 562 -28.71 -45.86 -32.30
C ASP A 562 -27.63 -46.94 -32.34
N TYR A 563 -26.38 -46.56 -32.11
CA TYR A 563 -25.29 -47.52 -31.94
C TYR A 563 -25.19 -47.96 -30.48
N VAL A 564 -25.01 -49.26 -30.26
CA VAL A 564 -24.87 -49.85 -28.92
C VAL A 564 -23.77 -50.90 -28.93
N ILE A 565 -22.97 -50.93 -27.87
CA ILE A 565 -22.11 -52.08 -27.58
C ILE A 565 -22.78 -52.93 -26.51
N GLU A 566 -22.92 -54.20 -26.80
CA GLU A 566 -23.48 -55.18 -25.89
C GLU A 566 -22.39 -56.17 -25.48
N LEU A 567 -22.26 -56.36 -24.17
CA LEU A 567 -21.29 -57.25 -23.56
C LEU A 567 -22.01 -58.35 -22.81
N GLU A 568 -21.72 -59.59 -23.17
CA GLU A 568 -22.16 -60.76 -22.43
C GLU A 568 -21.04 -61.17 -21.47
N THR A 569 -21.37 -61.29 -20.19
CA THR A 569 -20.45 -61.73 -19.13
C THR A 569 -21.08 -62.88 -18.35
N GLY A 570 -20.31 -63.49 -17.45
CA GLY A 570 -20.85 -64.53 -16.56
C GLY A 570 -21.99 -64.03 -15.64
N ASN A 571 -22.14 -62.72 -15.48
CA ASN A 571 -23.12 -62.10 -14.58
C ASN A 571 -24.32 -61.48 -15.32
N GLY A 572 -24.37 -61.57 -16.65
CA GLY A 572 -25.48 -61.08 -17.47
C GLY A 572 -25.05 -60.33 -18.71
N THR A 573 -26.03 -59.74 -19.40
CA THR A 573 -25.83 -58.95 -20.62
C THR A 573 -25.98 -57.46 -20.31
N TYR A 574 -24.97 -56.67 -20.69
CA TYR A 574 -24.92 -55.24 -20.46
C TYR A 574 -24.89 -54.50 -21.79
N ARG A 575 -25.76 -53.50 -21.95
CA ARG A 575 -25.81 -52.65 -23.15
C ARG A 575 -25.35 -51.25 -22.81
N TYR A 576 -24.46 -50.69 -23.61
CA TYR A 576 -23.99 -49.33 -23.46
C TYR A 576 -24.16 -48.55 -24.77
N PRO A 577 -24.67 -47.31 -24.72
CA PRO A 577 -24.77 -46.48 -25.91
C PRO A 577 -23.37 -46.18 -26.47
N LEU A 578 -23.24 -46.25 -27.78
CA LEU A 578 -22.06 -45.82 -28.52
C LEU A 578 -22.38 -44.54 -29.27
N GLN A 579 -21.46 -43.58 -29.24
CA GLN A 579 -21.53 -42.37 -30.04
C GLN A 579 -20.34 -42.35 -31.01
N PRO A 580 -20.52 -42.83 -32.25
CA PRO A 580 -19.45 -42.79 -33.23
C PRO A 580 -19.24 -41.37 -33.75
N VAL A 581 -17.98 -41.00 -33.90
CA VAL A 581 -17.53 -39.71 -34.42
C VAL A 581 -16.97 -39.94 -35.82
N LYS A 582 -17.47 -39.20 -36.81
CA LYS A 582 -17.00 -39.31 -38.20
C LYS A 582 -15.50 -39.07 -38.31
N ILE A 583 -14.82 -39.98 -39.00
CA ILE A 583 -13.40 -39.88 -39.36
C ILE A 583 -13.35 -39.34 -40.79
N VAL A 584 -12.78 -38.14 -40.95
CA VAL A 584 -12.53 -37.54 -42.26
C VAL A 584 -11.05 -37.69 -42.59
N MET A 585 -10.73 -38.43 -43.64
CA MET A 585 -9.38 -38.57 -44.19
C MET A 585 -9.39 -38.22 -45.67
N GLU A 586 -8.38 -37.49 -46.12
CA GLU A 586 -8.20 -37.16 -47.53
C GLU A 586 -8.00 -38.47 -48.32
N GLN A 587 -8.86 -38.72 -49.31
CA GLN A 587 -8.94 -39.94 -50.16
C GLN A 587 -9.56 -41.22 -49.57
N VAL A 588 -10.22 -41.19 -48.41
CA VAL A 588 -11.07 -42.31 -47.95
C VAL A 588 -12.53 -41.85 -47.91
N SER A 589 -13.43 -42.60 -48.55
CA SER A 589 -14.86 -42.28 -48.60
C SER A 589 -15.43 -42.00 -47.20
N SER A 590 -16.35 -41.05 -47.12
CA SER A 590 -16.97 -40.42 -45.94
C SER A 590 -17.80 -41.33 -45.01
N SER A 591 -17.42 -42.61 -44.87
CA SER A 591 -18.20 -43.67 -44.21
C SER A 591 -17.51 -44.29 -43.01
N LEU A 592 -16.32 -43.82 -42.62
CA LEU A 592 -15.65 -44.25 -41.41
C LEU A 592 -16.04 -43.36 -40.23
N ALA A 593 -16.35 -43.97 -39.09
CA ALA A 593 -16.47 -43.29 -37.81
C ALA A 593 -15.73 -44.08 -36.73
N GLY A 594 -15.09 -43.38 -35.82
CA GLY A 594 -14.39 -43.93 -34.67
C GLY A 594 -15.25 -43.81 -33.43
N PHE A 595 -15.07 -44.69 -32.46
CA PHE A 595 -15.69 -44.52 -31.15
C PHE A 595 -14.73 -44.91 -30.05
N GLU A 596 -14.92 -44.28 -28.90
CA GLU A 596 -14.29 -44.62 -27.64
C GLU A 596 -15.36 -44.55 -26.55
N LEU A 597 -15.32 -45.51 -25.63
CA LEU A 597 -16.26 -45.64 -24.53
C LEU A 597 -15.54 -46.19 -23.30
N LYS A 598 -15.71 -45.56 -22.15
CA LYS A 598 -15.23 -46.05 -20.85
C LYS A 598 -16.43 -46.57 -20.06
N ILE A 599 -16.46 -47.87 -19.82
CA ILE A 599 -17.52 -48.52 -19.06
C ILE A 599 -17.01 -48.93 -17.65
N PRO A 600 -17.92 -49.24 -16.71
CA PRO A 600 -17.52 -49.92 -15.47
C PRO A 600 -16.72 -51.18 -15.79
N VAL A 601 -15.73 -51.53 -14.96
CA VAL A 601 -15.01 -52.80 -15.12
C VAL A 601 -16.02 -53.95 -15.01
N VAL A 602 -16.04 -54.78 -16.05
CA VAL A 602 -16.82 -56.01 -16.09
C VAL A 602 -15.88 -57.20 -16.08
N ASP A 603 -16.21 -58.23 -15.29
CA ASP A 603 -15.40 -59.43 -15.21
C ASP A 603 -15.66 -60.35 -16.40
N LYS A 604 -14.57 -60.81 -17.04
CA LYS A 604 -14.56 -61.84 -18.09
C LYS A 604 -15.66 -61.67 -19.14
N ILE A 605 -15.42 -60.79 -20.10
CA ILE A 605 -16.26 -60.64 -21.30
C ILE A 605 -16.24 -61.97 -22.06
N ILE A 606 -17.40 -62.60 -22.22
CA ILE A 606 -17.58 -63.88 -22.94
C ILE A 606 -17.83 -63.60 -24.42
N ARG A 607 -18.59 -62.53 -24.70
CA ARG A 607 -19.00 -62.15 -26.05
C ARG A 607 -19.16 -60.63 -26.15
N THR A 608 -18.83 -60.07 -27.31
CA THR A 608 -19.05 -58.65 -27.61
C THR A 608 -19.83 -58.50 -28.91
N ARG A 609 -20.91 -57.72 -28.86
CA ARG A 609 -21.69 -57.31 -30.02
C ARG A 609 -21.70 -55.80 -30.17
N VAL A 610 -21.65 -55.31 -31.41
CA VAL A 610 -21.95 -53.91 -31.73
C VAL A 610 -23.20 -53.91 -32.59
N LEU A 611 -24.20 -53.12 -32.21
CA LEU A 611 -25.50 -53.04 -32.85
C LEU A 611 -25.77 -51.63 -33.38
N ARG A 612 -26.61 -51.53 -34.40
CA ARG A 612 -27.29 -50.29 -34.85
C ARG A 612 -28.79 -50.57 -34.87
N GLY A 613 -29.55 -49.96 -33.95
CA GLY A 613 -30.92 -50.35 -33.67
C GLY A 613 -31.03 -51.85 -33.34
N LYS A 614 -31.75 -52.61 -34.17
CA LYS A 614 -31.88 -54.08 -34.05
C LYS A 614 -30.86 -54.87 -34.88
N ALA A 615 -30.08 -54.21 -35.74
CA ALA A 615 -29.11 -54.87 -36.61
C ALA A 615 -27.79 -55.11 -35.86
N VAL A 616 -27.23 -56.32 -35.99
CA VAL A 616 -25.91 -56.66 -35.42
C VAL A 616 -24.83 -56.39 -36.46
N LEU A 617 -23.93 -55.45 -36.15
CA LEU A 617 -22.82 -55.03 -37.02
C LEU A 617 -21.51 -55.76 -36.71
N LEU A 618 -21.39 -56.29 -35.49
CA LEU A 618 -20.30 -57.17 -35.09
C LEU A 618 -20.80 -58.14 -34.04
N ASP A 619 -20.32 -59.38 -34.12
CA ASP A 619 -20.53 -60.41 -33.11
C ASP A 619 -19.26 -61.26 -33.01
N GLN A 620 -18.55 -61.15 -31.90
CA GLN A 620 -17.28 -61.85 -31.69
C GLN A 620 -17.18 -62.43 -30.28
N PRO A 621 -16.37 -63.49 -30.09
CA PRO A 621 -15.93 -63.93 -28.76
C PRO A 621 -15.26 -62.78 -28.00
N GLY A 622 -15.29 -62.85 -26.66
CA GLY A 622 -14.82 -61.78 -25.78
C GLY A 622 -13.44 -61.19 -26.11
N MET A 623 -13.25 -59.91 -25.79
CA MET A 623 -12.00 -59.20 -26.09
C MET A 623 -10.86 -59.60 -25.14
N PRO A 624 -9.61 -59.72 -25.64
CA PRO A 624 -8.43 -59.77 -24.78
C PRO A 624 -8.31 -58.47 -23.97
N SER A 625 -8.14 -58.57 -22.66
CA SER A 625 -7.83 -57.45 -21.77
C SER A 625 -6.31 -57.33 -21.57
N ASN A 626 -5.73 -56.18 -21.89
CA ASN A 626 -4.35 -55.84 -21.52
C ASN A 626 -4.30 -54.88 -20.34
#